data_AF-A0A8G0PHB5-F1
#
_entry.id   AF-A0A8G0PHB5-F1
#
_cell.length_a   1.000
_cell.length_b   1.000
_cell.length_c   1.000
_cell.angle_alpha   90.00
_cell.angle_beta   90.00
_cell.angle_gamma   90.00
#
_symmetry.space_group_name_H-M   'P 1'
#
loop_
_entity.id
_entity.type
_entity.pdbx_description
1 polymer ?
#
loop_
_entity_poly.entity_id
_entity_poly.type
_entity_poly.pdbx_seq_one_letter_code
_entity_poly.pdbx_strand_id
1 'polypeptide(L)'
;MNQFKELIRERTPSPAPAPAPAPMLLGPWQPPTQAQGTPLPWYPPAYTQQYPYYLYPPYMYPPQQPLVWHPQPSVKVQPAVSPNSAWLQEVLHIPYSDDKDLKQVSNEKNVISLRHRVRAGQVVSTPEFRDWASKAESKELLVEGNFGYDDCYYISALSLLCATLTQALRTREGYISTVFFCGCHGKDDQDDDDQDVGGVAIMKSMILQLLKQHHSFDLRGLEKEIKLDLLKDGDIDQLCGLFVWLVKRLPRGLILVCIIDGAVHFEINVFEDGLQKVIKCLLSLSKDNTVPIPVKVLVTSPIRTEITAYLFREEEDEDDSRFIYLESFPKINYISAAIESDREMNKQLDAYEGNDE
;
A
#
# COMPACT_ATOMS: atom_id res chain seq x y z
N MET A 1 15.74 2.91 24.25
CA MET A 1 15.32 4.33 24.07
C MET A 1 16.46 5.36 24.18
N ASN A 2 17.68 4.99 24.60
CA ASN A 2 18.82 5.91 24.72
C ASN A 2 19.86 5.88 23.57
N GLN A 3 19.71 5.01 22.56
CA GLN A 3 20.72 4.87 21.48
C GLN A 3 20.58 5.87 20.32
N PHE A 4 19.54 6.70 20.28
CA PHE A 4 19.35 7.66 19.18
C PHE A 4 20.13 8.99 19.36
N LYS A 5 20.84 9.18 20.48
CA LYS A 5 21.50 10.46 20.83
C LYS A 5 23.02 10.53 20.58
N GLU A 6 23.70 9.41 20.32
CA GLU A 6 25.18 9.35 20.42
C GLU A 6 25.95 9.16 19.09
N LEU A 7 25.30 9.20 17.93
CA LEU A 7 25.97 8.88 16.65
C LEU A 7 26.42 10.11 15.83
N ILE A 8 27.16 11.04 16.44
CA ILE A 8 27.98 12.05 15.73
C ILE A 8 29.35 12.13 16.42
N ARG A 9 30.26 11.21 16.06
CA ARG A 9 31.70 11.45 16.21
C ARG A 9 32.49 10.62 15.19
N GLU A 10 33.32 11.34 14.45
CA GLU A 10 34.01 10.99 13.20
C GLU A 10 34.98 9.79 13.31
N ARG A 11 35.20 9.08 12.17
CA ARG A 11 36.52 8.97 11.52
C ARG A 11 36.49 8.21 10.18
N THR A 12 37.33 8.70 9.27
CA THR A 12 37.62 8.28 7.90
C THR A 12 38.60 7.08 7.79
N PRO A 13 38.74 6.45 6.60
CA PRO A 13 39.04 5.01 6.44
C PRO A 13 40.34 4.69 5.69
N SER A 14 40.73 3.40 5.64
CA SER A 14 41.61 2.80 4.61
C SER A 14 41.71 1.26 4.78
N PRO A 15 42.22 0.47 3.79
CA PRO A 15 41.64 0.18 2.47
C PRO A 15 41.42 -1.34 2.23
N ALA A 16 40.71 -1.66 1.15
CA ALA A 16 40.26 -3.02 0.77
C ALA A 16 41.35 -3.89 0.11
N PRO A 17 41.16 -5.23 0.06
CA PRO A 17 41.82 -6.09 -0.92
C PRO A 17 40.87 -6.70 -1.98
N ALA A 18 41.50 -6.84 -3.15
CA ALA A 18 41.19 -7.36 -4.49
C ALA A 18 40.09 -8.43 -4.74
N PRO A 19 39.58 -8.48 -6.00
CA PRO A 19 38.43 -9.31 -6.41
C PRO A 19 38.80 -10.74 -6.84
N ALA A 20 37.80 -11.64 -6.71
CA ALA A 20 37.83 -13.00 -7.25
C ALA A 20 37.15 -13.07 -8.66
N PRO A 21 37.49 -14.08 -9.48
CA PRO A 21 37.25 -14.07 -10.93
C PRO A 21 35.83 -14.49 -11.37
N ALA A 22 35.48 -14.07 -12.59
CA ALA A 22 34.17 -14.15 -13.24
C ALA A 22 33.70 -15.59 -13.59
N PRO A 23 32.37 -15.85 -13.60
CA PRO A 23 31.81 -17.09 -14.11
C PRO A 23 31.60 -17.08 -15.63
N MET A 24 31.66 -18.28 -16.20
CA MET A 24 31.64 -18.56 -17.64
C MET A 24 30.26 -18.34 -18.29
N LEU A 25 30.31 -17.81 -19.50
CA LEU A 25 29.20 -17.55 -20.43
C LEU A 25 28.50 -18.83 -20.87
N LEU A 26 27.17 -18.88 -20.74
CA LEU A 26 26.29 -19.76 -21.51
C LEU A 26 25.77 -18.99 -22.73
N GLY A 27 25.92 -19.61 -23.92
CA GLY A 27 25.59 -19.02 -25.22
C GLY A 27 24.08 -18.86 -25.47
N PRO A 28 23.71 -18.05 -26.48
CA PRO A 28 22.34 -17.62 -26.70
C PRO A 28 21.47 -18.69 -27.38
N TRP A 29 20.26 -18.86 -26.86
CA TRP A 29 19.19 -19.64 -27.45
C TRP A 29 18.40 -18.75 -28.43
N GLN A 30 18.15 -19.23 -29.66
CA GLN A 30 17.32 -18.55 -30.66
C GLN A 30 15.94 -19.21 -30.77
N PRO A 31 14.83 -18.44 -30.84
CA PRO A 31 13.50 -18.99 -31.05
C PRO A 31 13.16 -19.18 -32.55
N PRO A 32 12.18 -20.06 -32.88
CA PRO A 32 11.81 -20.37 -34.26
C PRO A 32 10.90 -19.30 -34.91
N THR A 33 11.03 -19.23 -36.23
CA THR A 33 10.42 -18.33 -37.20
C THR A 33 8.88 -18.40 -37.28
N GLN A 34 8.25 -17.22 -37.39
CA GLN A 34 6.83 -17.02 -37.68
C GLN A 34 6.51 -17.33 -39.16
N ALA A 35 5.45 -18.11 -39.39
CA ALA A 35 4.84 -18.30 -40.70
C ALA A 35 3.77 -17.23 -40.96
N GLN A 36 3.86 -16.58 -42.12
CA GLN A 36 2.96 -15.55 -42.61
C GLN A 36 1.64 -16.17 -43.13
N GLY A 37 0.49 -15.66 -42.66
CA GLY A 37 -0.83 -15.94 -43.21
C GLY A 37 -1.55 -14.64 -43.55
N THR A 38 -1.98 -14.51 -44.81
CA THR A 38 -2.72 -13.38 -45.38
C THR A 38 -4.16 -13.25 -44.85
N PRO A 39 -4.72 -12.03 -44.69
CA PRO A 39 -6.11 -11.84 -44.27
C PRO A 39 -7.10 -11.85 -45.46
N LEU A 40 -8.26 -12.48 -45.28
CA LEU A 40 -9.41 -12.43 -46.20
C LEU A 40 -10.36 -11.27 -45.83
N PRO A 41 -11.01 -10.61 -46.82
CA PRO A 41 -11.96 -9.52 -46.57
C PRO A 41 -13.39 -10.02 -46.26
N TRP A 42 -14.03 -9.40 -45.27
CA TRP A 42 -15.43 -9.59 -44.91
C TRP A 42 -16.38 -8.82 -45.85
N TYR A 43 -17.44 -9.48 -46.33
CA TYR A 43 -18.62 -8.87 -46.95
C TYR A 43 -19.87 -9.25 -46.14
N PRO A 44 -20.86 -8.36 -45.95
CA PRO A 44 -22.14 -8.68 -45.33
C PRO A 44 -23.14 -9.24 -46.36
N PRO A 45 -24.01 -10.21 -46.00
CA PRO A 45 -25.04 -10.70 -46.91
C PRO A 45 -26.25 -9.75 -46.96
N ALA A 46 -26.65 -9.40 -48.18
CA ALA A 46 -27.93 -8.77 -48.47
C ALA A 46 -29.05 -9.82 -48.43
N TYR A 47 -30.03 -9.65 -47.55
CA TYR A 47 -31.31 -10.33 -47.62
C TYR A 47 -32.39 -9.33 -48.01
N THR A 48 -32.83 -9.42 -49.27
CA THR A 48 -34.08 -8.84 -49.74
C THR A 48 -35.23 -9.76 -49.32
N GLN A 49 -36.17 -9.25 -48.52
CA GLN A 49 -37.52 -9.81 -48.44
C GLN A 49 -38.54 -8.73 -48.80
N GLN A 50 -39.15 -8.90 -49.98
CA GLN A 50 -40.38 -8.26 -50.38
C GLN A 50 -41.55 -8.91 -49.63
N TYR A 51 -42.43 -8.11 -49.04
CA TYR A 51 -43.77 -8.56 -48.65
C TYR A 51 -44.84 -7.66 -49.30
N PRO A 52 -45.95 -8.25 -49.77
CA PRO A 52 -47.00 -7.54 -50.50
C PRO A 52 -47.94 -6.75 -49.57
N TYR A 53 -48.36 -5.59 -50.05
CA TYR A 53 -49.41 -4.76 -49.45
C TYR A 53 -50.76 -5.49 -49.48
N TYR A 54 -51.29 -5.85 -48.31
CA TYR A 54 -52.71 -6.18 -48.14
C TYR A 54 -53.45 -4.96 -47.57
N LEU A 55 -54.37 -4.43 -48.38
CA LEU A 55 -55.37 -3.44 -48.00
C LEU A 55 -56.39 -4.07 -47.05
N TYR A 56 -56.53 -3.54 -45.84
CA TYR A 56 -57.64 -3.83 -44.93
C TYR A 56 -58.72 -2.73 -45.02
N PRO A 57 -60.02 -3.09 -45.02
CA PRO A 57 -61.14 -2.13 -45.07
C PRO A 57 -61.44 -1.47 -43.72
N PRO A 58 -62.14 -0.31 -43.69
CA PRO A 58 -62.32 0.49 -42.49
C PRO A 58 -63.59 0.10 -41.75
N TYR A 59 -63.47 -0.49 -40.55
CA TYR A 59 -64.61 -0.58 -39.62
C TYR A 59 -64.22 -0.34 -38.16
N MET A 60 -64.93 0.63 -37.58
CA MET A 60 -65.35 0.77 -36.18
C MET A 60 -64.28 0.96 -35.10
N TYR A 61 -64.05 2.22 -34.72
CA TYR A 61 -63.57 2.56 -33.39
C TYR A 61 -64.71 2.41 -32.36
N PRO A 62 -64.48 1.75 -31.22
CA PRO A 62 -65.40 1.81 -30.08
C PRO A 62 -65.32 3.19 -29.39
N PRO A 63 -66.39 3.62 -28.69
CA PRO A 63 -66.41 4.92 -28.01
C PRO A 63 -65.36 4.96 -26.88
N GLN A 64 -64.57 6.03 -26.85
CA GLN A 64 -63.58 6.25 -25.80
C GLN A 64 -64.27 6.49 -24.46
N GLN A 65 -63.92 5.68 -23.46
CA GLN A 65 -64.23 5.99 -22.06
C GLN A 65 -63.33 7.15 -21.60
N PRO A 66 -63.83 8.09 -20.78
CA PRO A 66 -63.01 9.17 -20.26
C PRO A 66 -61.90 8.62 -19.35
N LEU A 67 -60.66 9.00 -19.67
CA LEU A 67 -59.47 8.75 -18.85
C LEU A 67 -59.65 9.35 -17.45
N VAL A 68 -59.86 8.49 -16.47
CA VAL A 68 -59.79 8.86 -15.05
C VAL A 68 -58.31 9.04 -14.71
N TRP A 69 -57.89 10.28 -14.45
CA TRP A 69 -56.55 10.59 -13.96
C TRP A 69 -56.40 10.00 -12.56
N HIS A 70 -55.69 8.88 -12.43
CA HIS A 70 -55.20 8.42 -11.13
C HIS A 70 -53.88 9.14 -10.86
N PRO A 71 -53.76 9.97 -9.81
CA PRO A 71 -52.47 10.51 -9.43
C PRO A 71 -51.55 9.35 -9.13
N GLN A 72 -50.46 9.22 -9.90
CA GLN A 72 -49.41 8.26 -9.56
C GLN A 72 -48.93 8.55 -8.13
N PRO A 73 -48.76 7.52 -7.28
CA PRO A 73 -48.10 7.72 -6.00
C PRO A 73 -46.75 8.35 -6.29
N SER A 74 -46.53 9.55 -5.74
CA SER A 74 -45.26 10.24 -5.85
C SER A 74 -44.16 9.28 -5.41
N VAL A 75 -43.27 8.94 -6.34
CA VAL A 75 -42.01 8.29 -5.99
C VAL A 75 -41.34 9.23 -5.01
N LYS A 76 -41.35 8.86 -3.72
CA LYS A 76 -40.58 9.54 -2.70
C LYS A 76 -39.13 9.33 -3.08
N VAL A 77 -38.55 10.28 -3.80
CA VAL A 77 -37.10 10.40 -3.94
C VAL A 77 -36.58 10.50 -2.51
N GLN A 78 -35.99 9.42 -2.01
CA GLN A 78 -35.33 9.46 -0.72
C GLN A 78 -34.27 10.57 -0.80
N PRO A 79 -34.13 11.44 0.21
CA PRO A 79 -33.08 12.44 0.22
C PRO A 79 -31.75 11.71 -0.01
N ALA A 80 -30.98 12.13 -1.01
CA ALA A 80 -29.63 11.64 -1.18
C ALA A 80 -28.90 11.82 0.15
N VAL A 81 -28.53 10.71 0.80
CA VAL A 81 -27.82 10.74 2.07
C VAL A 81 -26.52 11.47 1.83
N SER A 82 -26.35 12.66 2.42
CA SER A 82 -25.08 13.36 2.36
C SER A 82 -24.00 12.48 2.99
N PRO A 83 -22.89 12.19 2.30
CA PRO A 83 -21.80 11.41 2.87
C PRO A 83 -21.35 12.03 4.19
N ASN A 84 -21.24 11.21 5.22
CA ASN A 84 -20.59 11.55 6.49
C ASN A 84 -19.56 10.46 6.82
N SER A 85 -18.76 10.65 7.87
CA SER A 85 -17.70 9.70 8.24
C SER A 85 -18.24 8.30 8.55
N ALA A 86 -19.41 8.19 9.19
CA ALA A 86 -20.06 6.91 9.48
C ALA A 86 -20.52 6.19 8.20
N TRP A 87 -21.11 6.91 7.25
CA TRP A 87 -21.48 6.38 5.94
C TRP A 87 -20.25 5.89 5.17
N LEU A 88 -19.15 6.65 5.22
CA LEU A 88 -17.92 6.27 4.53
C LEU A 88 -17.32 5.00 5.14
N GLN A 89 -17.34 4.87 6.47
CA GLN A 89 -16.94 3.64 7.16
C GLN A 89 -17.81 2.44 6.77
N GLU A 90 -19.13 2.64 6.68
CA GLU A 90 -20.06 1.62 6.21
C GLU A 90 -19.77 1.23 4.76
N VAL A 91 -19.58 2.20 3.85
CA VAL A 91 -19.29 1.92 2.43
C VAL A 91 -17.97 1.21 2.22
N LEU A 92 -16.95 1.55 3.02
CA LEU A 92 -15.64 0.92 2.86
C LEU A 92 -15.66 -0.56 3.26
N HIS A 93 -16.69 -1.06 3.99
CA HIS A 93 -16.92 -2.46 4.35
C HIS A 93 -15.61 -3.23 4.55
N ILE A 94 -14.97 -3.04 5.70
CA ILE A 94 -13.95 -4.00 6.14
C ILE A 94 -14.03 -4.22 7.66
N PRO A 95 -13.97 -5.48 8.14
CA PRO A 95 -13.60 -5.79 9.53
C PRO A 95 -12.11 -5.49 9.84
N TYR A 96 -11.43 -4.70 9.00
CA TYR A 96 -10.01 -4.46 9.11
C TYR A 96 -9.70 -3.47 10.24
N SER A 97 -8.80 -3.90 11.10
CA SER A 97 -8.21 -3.07 12.13
C SER A 97 -6.70 -3.23 12.06
N ASP A 98 -6.02 -2.14 11.76
CA ASP A 98 -4.56 -2.04 11.82
C ASP A 98 -4.00 -2.39 13.21
N ASP A 99 -4.82 -2.27 14.27
CA ASP A 99 -4.45 -2.73 15.61
C ASP A 99 -4.29 -4.26 15.69
N LYS A 100 -5.02 -5.03 14.87
CA LYS A 100 -4.86 -6.50 14.76
C LYS A 100 -3.51 -6.83 14.14
N ASP A 101 -3.19 -6.21 13.00
CA ASP A 101 -1.91 -6.42 12.31
C ASP A 101 -0.73 -6.00 13.20
N LEU A 102 -0.80 -4.82 13.84
CA LEU A 102 0.24 -4.34 14.74
C LEU A 102 0.49 -5.30 15.90
N LYS A 103 -0.57 -5.92 16.45
CA LYS A 103 -0.44 -6.95 17.50
C LYS A 103 0.16 -8.24 16.94
N GLN A 104 -0.30 -8.72 15.79
CA GLN A 104 0.23 -9.91 15.14
C GLN A 104 1.73 -9.77 14.88
N VAL A 105 2.14 -8.67 14.23
CA VAL A 105 3.56 -8.36 13.98
C VAL A 105 4.37 -8.29 15.28
N SER A 106 3.81 -7.68 16.34
CA SER A 106 4.49 -7.62 17.63
C SER A 106 4.68 -9.00 18.27
N ASN A 107 3.73 -9.91 18.10
CA ASN A 107 3.79 -11.27 18.64
C ASN A 107 4.87 -12.13 17.93
N GLU A 108 5.14 -11.87 16.65
CA GLU A 108 6.17 -12.58 15.88
C GLU A 108 7.62 -12.19 16.26
N LYS A 109 7.81 -11.19 17.13
CA LYS A 109 9.15 -10.67 17.48
C LYS A 109 10.14 -11.74 17.92
N ASN A 110 9.68 -12.74 18.68
CA ASN A 110 10.53 -13.80 19.22
C ASN A 110 10.78 -14.93 18.22
N VAL A 111 9.92 -15.06 17.20
CA VAL A 111 10.07 -16.02 16.10
C VAL A 111 11.11 -15.52 15.10
N ILE A 112 11.16 -14.20 14.87
CA ILE A 112 12.12 -13.58 13.97
C ILE A 112 13.54 -13.61 14.55
N SER A 113 14.47 -14.16 13.76
CA SER A 113 15.87 -14.33 14.16
C SER A 113 16.50 -13.01 14.63
N LEU A 114 17.30 -13.06 15.70
CA LEU A 114 18.00 -11.88 16.23
C LEU A 114 18.87 -11.21 15.15
N ARG A 115 19.49 -12.02 14.29
CA ARG A 115 20.25 -11.57 13.12
C ARG A 115 19.43 -10.65 12.22
N HIS A 116 18.20 -11.03 11.88
CA HIS A 116 17.31 -10.22 11.04
C HIS A 116 16.84 -8.97 11.76
N ARG A 117 16.48 -9.07 13.05
CA ARG A 117 16.08 -7.93 13.88
C ARG A 117 17.16 -6.87 13.98
N VAL A 118 18.40 -7.25 14.24
CA VAL A 118 19.54 -6.31 14.29
C VAL A 118 19.77 -5.67 12.94
N ARG A 119 19.72 -6.44 11.83
CA ARG A 119 19.93 -5.90 10.48
C ARG A 119 18.83 -4.92 10.07
N ALA A 120 17.57 -5.21 10.35
CA ALA A 120 16.47 -4.26 10.15
C ALA A 120 16.64 -3.01 11.02
N GLY A 121 17.11 -3.17 12.26
CA GLY A 121 17.42 -2.05 13.15
C GLY A 121 18.49 -1.10 12.60
N GLN A 122 19.43 -1.57 11.77
CA GLN A 122 20.44 -0.71 11.16
C GLN A 122 19.88 0.30 10.17
N VAL A 123 18.69 0.05 9.61
CA VAL A 123 18.01 0.95 8.65
C VAL A 123 17.91 2.36 9.24
N VAL A 124 17.57 2.50 10.53
CA VAL A 124 17.37 3.82 11.15
C VAL A 124 18.66 4.65 11.26
N SER A 125 19.83 4.02 11.10
CA SER A 125 21.13 4.68 11.16
C SER A 125 21.62 5.15 9.78
N THR A 126 20.95 4.75 8.71
CA THR A 126 21.32 5.13 7.35
C THR A 126 21.07 6.62 7.09
N PRO A 127 21.88 7.29 6.25
CA PRO A 127 21.58 8.64 5.78
C PRO A 127 20.21 8.76 5.13
N GLU A 128 19.84 7.81 4.29
CA GLU A 128 18.60 7.78 3.50
C GLU A 128 17.38 7.76 4.43
N PHE A 129 17.37 6.88 5.44
CA PHE A 129 16.27 6.83 6.41
C PHE A 129 16.22 8.10 7.28
N ARG A 130 17.38 8.62 7.71
CA ARG A 130 17.41 9.84 8.53
C ARG A 130 16.90 11.04 7.75
N ASP A 131 17.28 11.17 6.49
CA ASP A 131 16.79 12.21 5.60
C ASP A 131 15.29 12.08 5.37
N TRP A 132 14.82 10.88 5.04
CA TRP A 132 13.40 10.58 4.89
C TRP A 132 12.61 10.90 6.16
N ALA A 133 13.10 10.54 7.35
CA ALA A 133 12.38 10.69 8.60
C ALA A 133 12.41 12.13 9.17
N SER A 134 13.52 12.85 9.00
CA SER A 134 13.76 14.12 9.70
C SER A 134 13.42 15.37 8.90
N LYS A 135 13.56 15.33 7.56
CA LYS A 135 13.27 16.49 6.73
C LYS A 135 11.77 16.81 6.76
N ALA A 136 11.41 18.09 6.81
CA ALA A 136 10.02 18.51 6.85
C ALA A 136 9.30 18.39 5.50
N GLU A 137 10.01 18.05 4.42
CA GLU A 137 9.45 17.88 3.08
C GLU A 137 8.91 16.45 2.85
N SER A 138 8.07 16.32 1.82
CA SER A 138 7.64 15.03 1.30
C SER A 138 8.83 14.22 0.82
N LYS A 139 8.86 12.93 1.16
CA LYS A 139 9.95 12.02 0.81
C LYS A 139 9.44 10.59 0.67
N GLU A 140 10.04 9.86 -0.26
CA GLU A 140 9.75 8.48 -0.53
C GLU A 140 10.98 7.62 -0.20
N LEU A 141 10.75 6.43 0.34
CA LEU A 141 11.82 5.49 0.68
C LEU A 141 11.34 4.05 0.43
N LEU A 142 12.14 3.29 -0.31
CA LEU A 142 12.01 1.85 -0.46
C LEU A 142 13.12 1.15 0.32
N VAL A 143 12.74 0.24 1.22
CA VAL A 143 13.67 -0.55 2.02
C VAL A 143 13.52 -2.02 1.67
N GLU A 144 14.55 -2.62 1.07
CA GLU A 144 14.54 -4.01 0.65
C GLU A 144 15.48 -4.85 1.50
N GLY A 145 14.94 -5.91 2.06
CA GLY A 145 15.65 -6.93 2.82
C GLY A 145 16.47 -7.86 1.95
N ASN A 146 17.19 -8.76 2.63
CA ASN A 146 17.77 -9.95 2.03
C ASN A 146 17.71 -11.07 3.08
N PHE A 147 16.49 -11.34 3.56
CA PHE A 147 16.26 -12.33 4.61
C PHE A 147 16.15 -13.77 4.08
N GLY A 148 16.18 -13.94 2.74
CA GLY A 148 16.04 -15.24 2.08
C GLY A 148 14.60 -15.76 2.06
N TYR A 149 14.32 -16.71 1.17
CA TYR A 149 13.03 -17.42 1.13
C TYR A 149 12.96 -18.60 2.11
N ASP A 150 14.11 -19.05 2.64
CA ASP A 150 14.15 -20.23 3.53
C ASP A 150 13.59 -19.92 4.93
N ASP A 151 13.55 -18.64 5.31
CA ASP A 151 12.98 -18.14 6.57
C ASP A 151 11.55 -17.59 6.35
N CYS A 152 10.78 -18.20 5.44
CA CYS A 152 9.41 -17.85 5.01
C CYS A 152 8.41 -17.60 6.17
N TYR A 153 8.54 -16.45 6.81
CA TYR A 153 7.51 -15.82 7.60
C TYR A 153 7.00 -14.64 6.78
N TYR A 154 5.69 -14.59 6.56
CA TYR A 154 5.05 -13.43 5.94
C TYR A 154 5.33 -12.13 6.73
N ILE A 155 5.65 -12.26 8.02
CA ILE A 155 6.06 -11.15 8.89
C ILE A 155 7.58 -11.17 9.05
N SER A 156 8.22 -10.06 8.70
CA SER A 156 9.67 -9.93 8.67
C SER A 156 10.23 -9.02 9.77
N ALA A 157 11.55 -8.95 9.87
CA ALA A 157 12.19 -7.97 10.74
C ALA A 157 11.92 -6.50 10.32
N LEU A 158 11.64 -6.25 9.03
CA LEU A 158 11.19 -4.93 8.56
C LEU A 158 9.75 -4.65 9.01
N SER A 159 8.90 -5.67 9.13
CA SER A 159 7.56 -5.53 9.70
C SER A 159 7.62 -5.04 11.15
N LEU A 160 8.53 -5.59 11.96
CA LEU A 160 8.77 -5.09 13.33
C LEU A 160 9.23 -3.63 13.35
N LEU A 161 10.10 -3.23 12.40
CA LEU A 161 10.54 -1.85 12.26
C LEU A 161 9.36 -0.93 11.93
N CYS A 162 8.54 -1.31 10.94
CA CYS A 162 7.34 -0.58 10.53
C CYS A 162 6.31 -0.46 11.66
N ALA A 163 6.07 -1.54 12.41
CA ALA A 163 5.18 -1.53 13.57
C ALA A 163 5.68 -0.56 14.66
N THR A 164 6.97 -0.66 15.01
CA THR A 164 7.60 0.22 16.00
C THR A 164 7.55 1.68 15.56
N LEU A 165 7.85 1.95 14.28
CA LEU A 165 7.80 3.29 13.71
C LEU A 165 6.39 3.86 13.74
N THR A 166 5.39 3.08 13.32
CA THR A 166 3.97 3.48 13.33
C THR A 166 3.53 3.84 14.75
N GLN A 167 3.79 2.98 15.73
CA GLN A 167 3.46 3.24 17.13
C GLN A 167 4.14 4.52 17.65
N ALA A 168 5.42 4.71 17.34
CA ALA A 168 6.14 5.92 17.72
C ALA A 168 5.52 7.18 17.08
N LEU A 169 5.18 7.14 15.80
CA LEU A 169 4.58 8.28 15.09
C LEU A 169 3.20 8.65 15.65
N ARG A 170 2.36 7.66 16.00
CA ARG A 170 1.02 7.91 16.57
C ARG A 170 1.02 8.58 17.94
N THR A 171 2.14 8.52 18.66
CA THR A 171 2.29 9.23 19.94
C THR A 171 2.71 10.69 19.79
N ARG A 172 3.03 11.13 18.56
CA ARG A 172 3.52 12.49 18.30
C ARG A 172 2.40 13.35 17.73
N GLU A 173 2.19 14.50 18.34
CA GLU A 173 1.36 15.55 17.76
C GLU A 173 1.94 15.98 16.40
N GLY A 174 1.06 16.33 15.46
CA GLY A 174 1.44 16.74 14.12
C GLY A 174 1.72 15.59 13.15
N TYR A 175 1.56 14.33 13.55
CA TYR A 175 1.71 13.18 12.67
C TYR A 175 0.40 12.42 12.52
N ILE A 176 0.09 12.03 11.28
CA ILE A 176 -0.87 10.98 10.96
C ILE A 176 -0.08 9.86 10.33
N SER A 177 -0.26 8.62 10.80
CA SER A 177 0.46 7.46 10.25
C SER A 177 -0.48 6.34 9.87
N THR A 178 -0.37 5.90 8.62
CA THR A 178 -1.11 4.77 8.08
C THR A 178 -0.12 3.65 7.78
N VAL A 179 -0.50 2.41 8.08
CA VAL A 179 0.33 1.22 7.82
C VAL A 179 -0.52 0.09 7.29
N PHE A 180 0.00 -0.65 6.31
CA PHE A 180 -0.57 -1.91 5.86
C PHE A 180 0.52 -2.98 5.81
N PHE A 181 0.28 -4.13 6.44
CA PHE A 181 1.23 -5.24 6.45
C PHE A 181 0.76 -6.32 5.47
N CYS A 182 1.26 -6.31 4.24
CA CYS A 182 0.83 -7.25 3.20
C CYS A 182 0.98 -8.72 3.63
N GLY A 183 2.00 -9.02 4.44
CA GLY A 183 2.21 -10.36 5.00
C GLY A 183 1.17 -10.81 6.03
N CYS A 184 0.39 -9.90 6.61
CA CYS A 184 -0.73 -10.27 7.48
C CYS A 184 -1.97 -10.72 6.69
N HIS A 185 -1.98 -10.54 5.36
CA HIS A 185 -3.16 -10.75 4.50
C HIS A 185 -2.82 -11.70 3.35
N GLY A 186 -2.17 -12.83 3.68
CA GLY A 186 -1.74 -13.87 2.75
C GLY A 186 -2.79 -14.97 2.51
N LYS A 187 -2.59 -15.78 1.46
CA LYS A 187 -3.52 -16.80 0.93
C LYS A 187 -3.96 -17.92 1.89
N ASP A 188 -3.39 -17.99 3.08
CA ASP A 188 -3.67 -19.06 4.05
C ASP A 188 -4.87 -18.74 4.95
N ASP A 189 -5.34 -17.48 4.97
CA ASP A 189 -6.57 -17.06 5.67
C ASP A 189 -7.81 -17.30 4.79
N GLN A 190 -7.93 -18.52 4.23
CA GLN A 190 -9.03 -19.02 3.39
C GLN A 190 -10.34 -19.26 4.17
N ASP A 191 -10.66 -18.39 5.13
CA ASP A 191 -12.01 -18.30 5.69
C ASP A 191 -12.83 -17.35 4.81
N ASP A 192 -13.24 -17.85 3.64
CA ASP A 192 -14.38 -17.51 2.75
C ASP A 192 -14.81 -16.04 2.49
N ASP A 193 -14.06 -15.00 2.87
CA ASP A 193 -14.34 -13.61 2.48
C ASP A 193 -13.04 -12.89 2.07
N ASP A 194 -12.70 -12.96 0.77
CA ASP A 194 -11.53 -12.37 0.08
C ASP A 194 -11.40 -10.82 0.16
N GLN A 195 -11.88 -10.18 1.23
CA GLN A 195 -12.06 -8.72 1.32
C GLN A 195 -10.82 -7.94 1.79
N ASP A 196 -9.83 -8.63 2.36
CA ASP A 196 -8.70 -8.01 3.06
C ASP A 196 -7.36 -8.09 2.27
N VAL A 197 -7.40 -8.40 0.97
CA VAL A 197 -6.21 -8.59 0.13
C VAL A 197 -6.04 -7.56 -1.00
N GLY A 198 -4.80 -7.40 -1.46
CA GLY A 198 -4.45 -6.59 -2.63
C GLY A 198 -4.58 -5.06 -2.44
N GLY A 199 -4.50 -4.32 -3.56
CA GLY A 199 -4.51 -2.86 -3.56
C GLY A 199 -5.79 -2.24 -2.98
N VAL A 200 -6.94 -2.89 -3.18
CA VAL A 200 -8.24 -2.44 -2.64
C VAL A 200 -8.20 -2.42 -1.11
N ALA A 201 -7.72 -3.50 -0.49
CA ALA A 201 -7.58 -3.59 0.96
C ALA A 201 -6.59 -2.55 1.51
N ILE A 202 -5.45 -2.34 0.83
CA ILE A 202 -4.47 -1.32 1.23
C ILE A 202 -5.14 0.06 1.29
N MET A 203 -5.82 0.49 0.22
CA MET A 203 -6.40 1.83 0.18
C MET A 203 -7.53 2.02 1.18
N LYS A 204 -8.45 1.05 1.26
CA LYS A 204 -9.54 1.12 2.23
C LYS A 204 -8.99 1.19 3.66
N SER A 205 -7.98 0.38 3.99
CA SER A 205 -7.28 0.42 5.28
C SER A 205 -6.66 1.79 5.57
N MET A 206 -5.91 2.35 4.63
CA MET A 206 -5.28 3.67 4.79
C MET A 206 -6.32 4.79 4.98
N ILE A 207 -7.42 4.74 4.24
CA ILE A 207 -8.54 5.68 4.40
C ILE A 207 -9.16 5.56 5.79
N LEU A 208 -9.44 4.33 6.26
CA LEU A 208 -10.01 4.12 7.59
C LEU A 208 -9.08 4.60 8.71
N GLN A 209 -7.78 4.32 8.60
CA GLN A 209 -6.76 4.80 9.54
C GLN A 209 -6.66 6.33 9.55
N LEU A 210 -6.80 6.97 8.39
CA LEU A 210 -6.82 8.43 8.24
C LEU A 210 -8.06 9.02 8.95
N LEU A 211 -9.25 8.46 8.70
CA LEU A 211 -10.51 8.89 9.33
C LEU A 211 -10.53 8.64 10.86
N LYS A 212 -9.83 7.60 11.32
CA LYS A 212 -9.67 7.27 12.74
C LYS A 212 -8.76 8.26 13.46
N GLN A 213 -7.72 8.78 12.79
CA GLN A 213 -6.79 9.75 13.36
C GLN A 213 -7.27 11.21 13.18
N HIS A 214 -8.10 11.48 12.16
CA HIS A 214 -8.66 12.80 11.89
C HIS A 214 -10.17 12.74 11.67
N HIS A 215 -10.95 13.11 12.69
CA HIS A 215 -12.41 12.97 12.70
C HIS A 215 -13.18 14.16 12.07
N SER A 216 -12.51 15.28 11.80
CA SER A 216 -13.15 16.55 11.43
C SER A 216 -13.24 16.81 9.92
N PHE A 217 -13.27 15.77 9.09
CA PHE A 217 -13.43 15.95 7.64
C PHE A 217 -14.81 16.49 7.27
N ASP A 218 -14.83 17.58 6.52
CA ASP A 218 -16.02 18.06 5.84
C ASP A 218 -16.20 17.32 4.51
N LEU A 219 -17.12 16.36 4.47
CA LEU A 219 -17.37 15.50 3.31
C LEU A 219 -18.31 16.10 2.25
N ARG A 220 -18.70 17.37 2.39
CA ARG A 220 -19.61 18.02 1.43
C ARG A 220 -18.97 18.12 0.05
N GLY A 221 -19.71 17.71 -0.98
CA GLY A 221 -19.28 17.75 -2.37
C GLY A 221 -18.38 16.59 -2.79
N LEU A 222 -18.18 15.60 -1.92
CA LEU A 222 -17.46 14.37 -2.25
C LEU A 222 -18.03 13.70 -3.50
N GLU A 223 -19.35 13.68 -3.64
CA GLU A 223 -20.08 13.09 -4.77
C GLU A 223 -19.82 13.77 -6.13
N LYS A 224 -19.19 14.95 -6.13
CA LYS A 224 -18.80 15.67 -7.36
C LYS A 224 -17.44 15.23 -7.88
N GLU A 225 -16.58 14.73 -6.99
CA GLU A 225 -15.21 14.32 -7.32
C GLU A 225 -15.07 12.80 -7.37
N ILE A 226 -15.88 12.06 -6.60
CA ILE A 226 -15.80 10.60 -6.47
C ILE A 226 -17.12 9.95 -6.88
N LYS A 227 -17.04 8.92 -7.72
CA LYS A 227 -18.18 8.09 -8.12
C LYS A 227 -18.51 7.11 -7.01
N LEU A 228 -19.49 7.44 -6.19
CA LEU A 228 -19.82 6.69 -4.97
C LEU A 228 -20.24 5.23 -5.21
N ASP A 229 -20.81 4.90 -6.37
CA ASP A 229 -21.19 3.51 -6.68
C ASP A 229 -19.96 2.66 -7.00
N LEU A 230 -19.03 3.17 -7.81
CA LEU A 230 -17.75 2.49 -8.07
C LEU A 230 -16.90 2.37 -6.80
N LEU A 231 -16.97 3.36 -5.90
CA LEU A 231 -16.32 3.29 -4.59
C LEU A 231 -16.85 2.12 -3.75
N LYS A 232 -18.16 1.88 -3.75
CA LYS A 232 -18.79 0.72 -3.07
C LYS A 232 -18.36 -0.60 -3.69
N ASP A 233 -18.21 -0.63 -5.01
CA ASP A 233 -17.76 -1.80 -5.76
C ASP A 233 -16.25 -2.09 -5.58
N GLY A 234 -15.53 -1.27 -4.80
CA GLY A 234 -14.11 -1.45 -4.52
C GLY A 234 -13.20 -1.01 -5.67
N ASP A 235 -13.66 -0.12 -6.55
CA ASP A 235 -12.84 0.43 -7.62
C ASP A 235 -11.61 1.16 -7.04
N ILE A 236 -10.44 0.64 -7.36
CA ILE A 236 -9.17 1.12 -6.82
C ILE A 236 -8.86 2.55 -7.21
N ASP A 237 -9.27 2.98 -8.41
CA ASP A 237 -9.03 4.35 -8.88
C ASP A 237 -9.93 5.34 -8.10
N GLN A 238 -11.17 4.97 -7.78
CA GLN A 238 -12.02 5.76 -6.86
C GLN A 238 -11.48 5.79 -5.43
N LEU A 239 -10.92 4.68 -4.93
CA LEU A 239 -10.31 4.62 -3.60
C LEU A 239 -9.07 5.52 -3.51
N CYS A 240 -8.18 5.46 -4.51
CA CYS A 240 -7.06 6.38 -4.66
C CYS A 240 -7.54 7.83 -4.72
N GLY A 241 -8.56 8.12 -5.54
CA GLY A 241 -9.18 9.45 -5.64
C GLY A 241 -9.70 9.95 -4.29
N LEU A 242 -10.42 9.11 -3.55
CA LEU A 242 -10.95 9.44 -2.22
C LEU A 242 -9.81 9.73 -1.23
N PHE A 243 -8.76 8.91 -1.23
CA PHE A 243 -7.62 9.12 -0.35
C PHE A 243 -6.93 10.46 -0.65
N VAL A 244 -6.63 10.75 -1.92
CA VAL A 244 -6.08 12.05 -2.36
C VAL A 244 -6.99 13.20 -1.92
N TRP A 245 -8.29 13.05 -2.13
CA TRP A 245 -9.31 14.05 -1.79
C TRP A 245 -9.33 14.38 -0.29
N LEU A 246 -9.20 13.36 0.56
CA LEU A 246 -9.11 13.51 2.01
C LEU A 246 -7.79 14.16 2.42
N VAL A 247 -6.66 13.70 1.89
CA VAL A 247 -5.34 14.24 2.23
C VAL A 247 -5.21 15.72 1.89
N LYS A 248 -5.76 16.17 0.75
CA LYS A 248 -5.78 17.60 0.37
C LYS A 248 -6.58 18.49 1.33
N ARG A 249 -7.43 17.91 2.18
CA ARG A 249 -8.28 18.61 3.15
C ARG A 249 -7.74 18.55 4.57
N LEU A 250 -6.60 17.92 4.79
CA LEU A 250 -5.93 17.94 6.09
C LEU A 250 -5.45 19.36 6.43
N PRO A 251 -5.53 19.77 7.71
CA PRO A 251 -5.03 21.06 8.14
C PRO A 251 -3.50 21.13 8.01
N ARG A 252 -3.01 22.34 7.74
CA ARG A 252 -1.57 22.63 7.72
C ARG A 252 -0.94 22.33 9.08
N GLY A 253 0.35 21.99 9.06
CA GLY A 253 1.12 21.65 10.26
C GLY A 253 1.06 20.17 10.65
N LEU A 254 0.34 19.35 9.89
CA LEU A 254 0.42 17.90 9.96
C LEU A 254 1.47 17.36 8.98
N ILE A 255 1.95 16.15 9.24
CA ILE A 255 2.72 15.32 8.32
C ILE A 255 2.00 13.98 8.21
N LEU A 256 1.73 13.54 6.99
CA LEU A 256 1.18 12.22 6.71
C LEU A 256 2.33 11.25 6.43
N VAL A 257 2.32 10.10 7.11
CA VAL A 257 3.23 8.99 6.85
C VAL A 257 2.41 7.79 6.37
N CYS A 258 2.72 7.29 5.18
CA CYS A 258 2.11 6.11 4.57
C CYS A 258 3.14 4.99 4.50
N ILE A 259 2.83 3.86 5.14
CA ILE A 259 3.71 2.70 5.23
C ILE A 259 3.04 1.50 4.57
N ILE A 260 3.70 0.88 3.59
CA ILE A 260 3.31 -0.41 3.03
C ILE A 260 4.44 -1.39 3.32
N ASP A 261 4.17 -2.38 4.16
CA ASP A 261 5.15 -3.37 4.57
C ASP A 261 4.94 -4.70 3.86
N GLY A 262 6.04 -5.31 3.40
CA GLY A 262 6.00 -6.62 2.74
C GLY A 262 5.43 -6.58 1.31
N ALA A 263 5.70 -5.51 0.55
CA ALA A 263 5.12 -5.28 -0.78
C ALA A 263 5.24 -6.49 -1.73
N VAL A 264 6.35 -7.24 -1.66
CA VAL A 264 6.57 -8.45 -2.48
C VAL A 264 5.47 -9.50 -2.37
N HIS A 265 4.74 -9.56 -1.25
CA HIS A 265 3.63 -10.51 -1.10
C HIS A 265 2.48 -10.23 -2.07
N PHE A 266 2.36 -8.99 -2.55
CA PHE A 266 1.36 -8.58 -3.54
C PHE A 266 1.98 -8.34 -4.94
N GLU A 267 3.28 -8.58 -5.13
CA GLU A 267 3.93 -8.65 -6.46
C GLU A 267 3.68 -10.02 -7.13
N ILE A 268 2.41 -10.37 -7.23
CA ILE A 268 1.94 -11.54 -7.94
C ILE A 268 0.81 -11.14 -8.87
N ASN A 269 0.71 -11.78 -10.04
CA ASN A 269 -0.18 -11.38 -11.14
C ASN A 269 -1.60 -10.96 -10.74
N VAL A 270 -2.19 -11.57 -9.70
CA VAL A 270 -3.56 -11.26 -9.25
C VAL A 270 -3.69 -9.97 -8.45
N PHE A 271 -2.63 -9.52 -7.76
CA PHE A 271 -2.65 -8.34 -6.89
C PHE A 271 -1.76 -7.20 -7.39
N GLU A 272 -0.89 -7.49 -8.36
CA GLU A 272 0.14 -6.59 -8.84
C GLU A 272 -0.42 -5.26 -9.38
N ASP A 273 -1.44 -5.30 -10.25
CA ASP A 273 -2.02 -4.06 -10.82
C ASP A 273 -2.56 -3.14 -9.70
N GLY A 274 -3.28 -3.72 -8.74
CA GLY A 274 -3.78 -3.00 -7.58
C GLY A 274 -2.65 -2.38 -6.76
N LEU A 275 -1.61 -3.17 -6.43
CA LEU A 275 -0.43 -2.68 -5.71
C LEU A 275 0.25 -1.53 -6.45
N GLN A 276 0.45 -1.68 -7.77
CA GLN A 276 1.06 -0.64 -8.60
C GLN A 276 0.25 0.67 -8.56
N LYS A 277 -1.07 0.60 -8.68
CA LYS A 277 -1.94 1.78 -8.61
C LYS A 277 -1.84 2.48 -7.25
N VAL A 278 -1.80 1.71 -6.15
CA VAL A 278 -1.62 2.27 -4.81
C VAL A 278 -0.28 2.98 -4.67
N ILE A 279 0.83 2.31 -5.02
CA ILE A 279 2.16 2.91 -4.90
C ILE A 279 2.25 4.16 -5.78
N LYS A 280 1.80 4.11 -7.04
CA LYS A 280 1.75 5.28 -7.93
C LYS A 280 0.92 6.42 -7.34
N CYS A 281 -0.22 6.13 -6.72
CA CYS A 281 -1.05 7.12 -6.04
C CYS A 281 -0.27 7.82 -4.90
N LEU A 282 0.39 7.05 -4.03
CA LEU A 282 1.15 7.59 -2.91
C LEU A 282 2.37 8.41 -3.37
N LEU A 283 3.13 7.91 -4.36
CA LEU A 283 4.27 8.61 -4.94
C LEU A 283 3.85 9.88 -5.70
N SER A 284 2.66 9.89 -6.31
CA SER A 284 2.13 11.11 -6.95
C SER A 284 1.72 12.14 -5.90
N LEU A 285 1.15 11.67 -4.79
CA LEU A 285 0.70 12.53 -3.69
C LEU A 285 1.87 13.19 -2.96
N SER A 286 3.01 12.51 -2.79
CA SER A 286 4.22 13.10 -2.22
C SER A 286 4.83 14.21 -3.08
N LYS A 287 4.61 14.17 -4.40
CA LYS A 287 5.11 15.17 -5.36
C LYS A 287 4.09 16.27 -5.69
N ASP A 288 2.85 16.15 -5.22
CA ASP A 288 1.77 17.08 -5.54
C ASP A 288 1.87 18.35 -4.69
N ASN A 289 2.36 19.44 -5.29
CA ASN A 289 2.48 20.76 -4.66
C ASN A 289 1.13 21.41 -4.25
N THR A 290 -0.01 20.83 -4.64
CA THR A 290 -1.34 21.27 -4.19
C THR A 290 -1.73 20.67 -2.85
N VAL A 291 -1.01 19.65 -2.36
CA VAL A 291 -1.23 19.06 -1.04
C VAL A 291 -0.68 20.01 0.04
N PRO A 292 -1.48 20.38 1.06
CA PRO A 292 -1.09 21.40 2.04
C PRO A 292 -0.13 20.89 3.12
N ILE A 293 0.18 19.60 3.12
CA ILE A 293 0.99 18.93 4.14
C ILE A 293 2.09 18.07 3.49
N PRO A 294 3.22 17.85 4.17
CA PRO A 294 4.20 16.87 3.73
C PRO A 294 3.64 15.45 3.77
N VAL A 295 3.94 14.66 2.73
CA VAL A 295 3.57 13.25 2.64
C VAL A 295 4.84 12.41 2.53
N LYS A 296 5.02 11.51 3.49
CA LYS A 296 6.15 10.58 3.55
C LYS A 296 5.67 9.18 3.20
N VAL A 297 6.31 8.57 2.21
CA VAL A 297 5.99 7.22 1.76
C VAL A 297 7.14 6.30 2.15
N LEU A 298 6.84 5.22 2.86
CA LEU A 298 7.79 4.14 3.14
C LEU A 298 7.20 2.84 2.61
N VAL A 299 7.91 2.21 1.69
CA VAL A 299 7.59 0.86 1.26
C VAL A 299 8.72 -0.05 1.71
N THR A 300 8.38 -1.22 2.23
CA THR A 300 9.38 -2.22 2.62
C THR A 300 9.08 -3.56 1.97
N SER A 301 10.12 -4.35 1.80
CA SER A 301 10.00 -5.74 1.38
C SER A 301 11.07 -6.59 2.07
N PRO A 302 10.76 -7.81 2.54
CA PRO A 302 11.75 -8.71 3.14
C PRO A 302 12.85 -9.17 2.18
N ILE A 303 12.59 -9.03 0.88
CA ILE A 303 13.48 -9.39 -0.23
C ILE A 303 13.44 -8.32 -1.33
N ARG A 304 14.28 -8.45 -2.35
CA ARG A 304 14.24 -7.60 -3.55
C ARG A 304 12.87 -7.68 -4.23
N THR A 305 12.35 -6.53 -4.61
CA THR A 305 11.19 -6.38 -5.49
C THR A 305 11.63 -6.01 -6.89
N GLU A 306 10.80 -6.35 -7.89
CA GLU A 306 11.03 -5.94 -9.27
C GLU A 306 10.13 -4.75 -9.61
N ILE A 307 8.81 -4.97 -9.49
CA ILE A 307 7.80 -4.00 -9.90
C ILE A 307 7.80 -2.77 -8.99
N THR A 308 7.81 -2.97 -7.68
CA THR A 308 7.86 -1.89 -6.68
C THR A 308 9.14 -1.07 -6.85
N ALA A 309 10.29 -1.72 -6.97
CA ALA A 309 11.55 -1.03 -7.22
C ALA A 309 11.53 -0.20 -8.52
N TYR A 310 10.89 -0.70 -9.59
CA TYR A 310 10.71 0.04 -10.82
C TYR A 310 9.87 1.31 -10.63
N LEU A 311 8.80 1.27 -9.82
CA LEU A 311 7.96 2.44 -9.55
C LEU A 311 8.66 3.57 -8.80
N PHE A 312 9.68 3.23 -8.00
CA PHE A 312 10.47 4.21 -7.25
C PHE A 312 11.58 4.85 -8.10
N ARG A 313 11.91 4.27 -9.25
CA ARG A 313 12.89 4.84 -10.19
C ARG A 313 12.18 5.89 -11.05
N GLU A 314 12.66 7.12 -11.01
CA GLU A 314 12.31 8.09 -12.05
C GLU A 314 13.18 7.85 -13.27
N GLU A 315 12.63 8.06 -14.47
CA GLU A 315 13.34 7.80 -15.74
C GLU A 315 14.64 8.61 -15.89
N GLU A 316 14.82 9.68 -15.11
CA GLU A 316 15.92 10.64 -15.22
C GLU A 316 16.82 10.72 -13.95
N ASP A 317 16.51 9.98 -12.88
CA ASP A 317 17.26 10.07 -11.62
C ASP A 317 18.23 8.90 -11.42
N GLU A 318 19.54 9.19 -11.43
CA GLU A 318 20.59 8.30 -10.91
C GLU A 318 20.69 8.33 -9.37
N ASP A 319 19.85 9.11 -8.69
CA ASP A 319 19.89 9.25 -7.23
C ASP A 319 19.22 8.07 -6.52
N ASP A 320 20.05 7.15 -6.04
CA ASP A 320 19.68 6.01 -5.21
C ASP A 320 19.28 6.40 -3.76
N SER A 321 19.21 7.69 -3.40
CA SER A 321 18.85 8.15 -2.05
C SER A 321 17.46 7.69 -1.56
N ARG A 322 16.62 7.21 -2.48
CA ARG A 322 15.29 6.61 -2.20
C ARG A 322 15.33 5.12 -1.89
N PHE A 323 16.51 4.49 -1.93
CA PHE A 323 16.66 3.05 -1.76
C PHE A 323 17.58 2.72 -0.59
N ILE A 324 17.15 1.76 0.23
CA ILE A 324 18.01 1.08 1.19
C ILE A 324 17.96 -0.40 0.89
N TYR A 325 19.08 -0.94 0.45
CA TYR A 325 19.25 -2.38 0.24
C TYR A 325 19.97 -2.97 1.44
N LEU A 326 19.27 -3.71 2.29
CA LEU A 326 19.89 -4.34 3.47
C LEU A 326 21.03 -5.26 3.06
N GLU A 327 21.04 -5.83 1.85
CA GLU A 327 22.16 -6.64 1.34
C GLU A 327 23.50 -5.89 1.35
N SER A 328 23.51 -4.58 1.12
CA SER A 328 24.72 -3.76 1.09
C SER A 328 25.32 -3.56 2.49
N PHE A 329 24.56 -3.83 3.55
CA PHE A 329 25.05 -3.65 4.92
C PHE A 329 26.15 -4.66 5.24
N PRO A 330 27.19 -4.24 5.99
CA PRO A 330 28.28 -5.10 6.38
C PRO A 330 27.77 -6.33 7.12
N LYS A 331 28.41 -7.48 6.87
CA LYS A 331 28.10 -8.71 7.61
C LYS A 331 28.41 -8.48 9.08
N ILE A 332 27.37 -8.55 9.91
CA ILE A 332 27.52 -8.41 11.37
C ILE A 332 28.11 -9.71 11.91
N ASN A 333 29.08 -9.61 12.82
CA ASN A 333 29.48 -10.76 13.62
C ASN A 333 28.42 -11.02 14.69
N TYR A 334 27.46 -11.89 14.38
CA TYR A 334 26.25 -12.12 15.18
C TYR A 334 26.52 -12.64 16.60
N ILE A 335 27.71 -13.20 16.85
CA ILE A 335 28.16 -13.60 18.19
C ILE A 335 28.25 -12.38 19.11
N SER A 336 28.79 -11.26 18.62
CA SER A 336 28.93 -10.03 19.42
C SER A 336 27.57 -9.36 19.70
N ALA A 337 26.67 -9.36 18.71
CA ALA A 337 25.33 -8.79 18.86
C ALA A 337 24.41 -9.64 19.77
N ALA A 338 24.55 -10.97 19.74
CA ALA A 338 23.86 -11.87 20.67
C ALA A 338 24.36 -11.69 22.10
N ILE A 339 25.67 -11.57 22.31
CA ILE A 339 26.27 -11.31 23.62
C ILE A 339 25.80 -9.96 24.20
N GLU A 340 25.68 -8.92 23.38
CA GLU A 340 25.13 -7.63 23.82
C GLU A 340 23.64 -7.71 24.15
N SER A 341 22.85 -8.44 23.35
CA SER A 341 21.43 -8.67 23.61
C SER A 341 21.19 -9.48 24.89
N ASP A 342 21.96 -10.55 25.13
CA ASP A 342 21.86 -11.37 26.35
C ASP A 342 22.30 -10.58 27.59
N ARG A 343 23.35 -9.76 27.45
CA ARG A 343 23.80 -8.87 28.53
C ARG A 343 22.77 -7.81 28.87
N GLU A 344 22.02 -7.30 27.89
CA GLU A 344 20.94 -6.34 28.12
C GLU A 344 19.70 -7.01 28.73
N MET A 345 19.40 -8.26 28.33
CA MET A 345 18.30 -9.05 28.89
C MET A 345 18.57 -9.39 30.37
N ASN A 346 19.79 -9.81 30.71
CA ASN A 346 20.18 -10.12 32.09
C ASN A 346 20.17 -8.86 32.98
N LYS A 347 20.61 -7.71 32.46
CA LYS A 347 20.50 -6.45 33.21
C LYS A 347 19.06 -6.03 33.50
N GLN A 348 18.11 -6.34 32.62
CA GLN A 348 16.70 -6.04 32.82
C GLN A 348 16.05 -6.98 33.83
N LEU A 349 16.50 -8.24 33.90
CA LEU A 349 16.11 -9.20 34.94
C LEU A 349 16.68 -8.81 36.31
N ASP A 350 17.96 -8.47 36.38
CA ASP A 350 18.62 -8.01 37.63
C ASP A 350 17.99 -6.71 38.17
N ALA A 351 17.54 -5.80 37.29
CA ALA A 351 16.85 -4.58 37.67
C ALA A 351 15.40 -4.81 38.13
N TYR A 352 14.79 -5.95 37.78
CA TYR A 352 13.47 -6.35 38.25
C TYR A 352 13.53 -7.05 39.61
N GLU A 353 14.59 -7.82 39.87
CA GLU A 353 14.80 -8.53 41.15
C GLU A 353 15.34 -7.61 42.27
N GLY A 354 15.95 -6.47 41.92
CA GLY A 354 16.50 -5.51 42.89
C GLY A 354 15.53 -4.44 43.44
N ASN A 355 14.22 -4.53 43.15
CA ASN A 355 13.21 -3.56 43.59
C ASN A 355 12.26 -4.08 44.70
N ASP A 356 12.52 -5.28 45.24
CA ASP A 356 11.76 -5.89 46.35
C ASP A 356 12.55 -5.96 47.67
N GLU A 357 13.39 -4.95 47.96
CA GLU A 357 13.97 -4.75 49.32
C GLU A 357 13.60 -3.40 49.94
#